data_AF-A0A1M4ZYM1-F1
#
_entry.id   AF-A0A1M4ZYM1-F1
#
_cell.length_a   1.000
_cell.length_b   1.000
_cell.length_c   1.000
_cell.angle_alpha   90.00
_cell.angle_beta   90.00
_cell.angle_gamma   90.00
#
_symmetry.space_group_name_H-M   'P 1'
#
loop_
_entity.id
_entity.type
_entity.pdbx_description
1 polymer ?
#
loop_
_entity_poly.entity_id
_entity_poly.type
_entity_poly.pdbx_seq_one_letter_code
_entity_poly.pdbx_strand_id
1 'polypeptide(L)'
;MSFTSEVRLPENIIFVGAGFSRNAGGLTTFDLSNKIKEFIKDNKPFPSVDKILKDKNNELNNILKIDTLKKISEIIIGDDNSFLANLFSLLDYNLEKKKGLKVKDKYFDVDELYKAKKTFEFLIQKSMYESFKENIKEFEHYWEFCKCLQQYMINEHYEKIVKYNPADPEYYMSSLGVVTLNWDGIVFLEMMKLNNEFNHRSTDVGLYLDFGELILKRKDKYIFSMNESSVQRNNKNKNNKPYRIMKYLAAHGMFGTRVCPHCGVYFADFDDFKNEHYDLLAKNFMKCPNCGTMTSIINAPLYYQSYVDRRFVYLIEKWEEETINILRKAKRYIFIGYSFPEDDLQMRNIMFNVFSDGEKRKAYVIDYSENNKGNRWYSEEEARKIFKDKEILINKYTGIFGKENVKFNFSGGLKAFLAGEGISCEMINEVLKGKI
;
A
#
# COMPACT_ATOMS: atom_id res chain seq x y z
N MET A 1 37.57 4.74 -11.92
CA MET A 1 36.72 5.19 -10.80
C MET A 1 35.62 4.17 -10.62
N SER A 2 35.72 3.30 -9.61
CA SER A 2 34.67 2.33 -9.26
C SER A 2 33.56 3.07 -8.49
N PHE A 3 32.47 3.41 -9.18
CA PHE A 3 31.23 3.82 -8.51
C PHE A 3 30.57 2.56 -7.92
N THR A 4 31.12 2.08 -6.81
CA THR A 4 30.42 1.20 -5.88
C THR A 4 30.24 1.96 -4.58
N SER A 5 29.60 3.14 -4.63
CA SER A 5 28.92 3.65 -3.45
C SER A 5 27.77 2.67 -3.22
N GLU A 6 27.90 1.79 -2.23
CA GLU A 6 26.77 0.97 -1.80
C GLU A 6 25.58 1.91 -1.57
N VAL A 7 24.52 1.75 -2.36
CA VAL A 7 23.31 2.55 -2.20
C VAL A 7 22.82 2.30 -0.77
N ARG A 8 22.84 3.34 0.07
CA ARG A 8 22.38 3.20 1.45
C ARG A 8 20.88 3.01 1.44
N LEU A 9 20.45 1.80 1.79
CA LEU A 9 19.05 1.43 1.92
C LEU A 9 18.59 1.60 3.38
N PRO A 10 17.28 1.77 3.64
CA PRO A 10 16.77 1.91 4.99
C PRO A 10 17.14 0.70 5.87
N GLU A 11 17.54 0.96 7.11
CA GLU A 11 17.91 -0.08 8.07
C GLU A 11 16.69 -0.63 8.82
N ASN A 12 15.60 0.12 8.84
CA ASN A 12 14.33 -0.25 9.48
C ASN A 12 13.20 -0.14 8.46
N ILE A 13 12.33 -1.15 8.38
CA ILE A 13 11.19 -1.18 7.48
C ILE A 13 9.89 -1.37 8.25
N ILE A 14 8.89 -0.53 7.96
CA ILE A 14 7.52 -0.72 8.42
C ILE A 14 6.70 -1.36 7.30
N PHE A 15 6.13 -2.52 7.57
CA PHE A 15 5.11 -3.16 6.76
C PHE A 15 3.71 -2.77 7.23
N VAL A 16 2.91 -2.25 6.31
CA VAL A 16 1.52 -1.88 6.55
C VAL A 16 0.62 -2.85 5.79
N GLY A 17 -0.11 -3.69 6.52
CA GLY A 17 -1.08 -4.64 5.96
C GLY A 17 -2.51 -4.13 6.01
N ALA A 18 -3.44 -4.89 5.42
CA ALA A 18 -4.86 -4.52 5.37
C ALA A 18 -5.48 -4.26 6.75
N GLY A 19 -5.04 -4.98 7.79
CA GLY A 19 -5.51 -4.81 9.16
C GLY A 19 -5.21 -3.43 9.75
N PHE A 20 -4.21 -2.72 9.24
CA PHE A 20 -3.89 -1.36 9.67
C PHE A 20 -5.02 -0.38 9.36
N SER A 21 -5.59 -0.48 8.16
CA SER A 21 -6.63 0.44 7.67
C SER A 21 -8.06 0.05 8.10
N ARG A 22 -8.23 -1.06 8.84
CA ARG A 22 -9.54 -1.66 9.11
C ARG A 22 -10.52 -0.71 9.80
N ASN A 23 -10.05 0.07 10.78
CA ASN A 23 -10.90 1.05 11.47
C ASN A 23 -11.34 2.18 10.54
N ALA A 24 -10.52 2.54 9.55
CA ALA A 24 -10.91 3.50 8.52
C ALA A 24 -11.86 2.91 7.47
N GLY A 25 -12.33 1.66 7.63
CA GLY A 25 -13.12 0.99 6.60
C GLY A 25 -12.28 0.28 5.54
N GLY A 26 -10.98 0.06 5.78
CA GLY A 26 -10.17 -0.81 4.95
C GLY A 26 -10.74 -2.24 4.93
N LEU A 27 -10.91 -2.78 3.72
CA LEU A 27 -11.47 -4.11 3.51
C LEU A 27 -10.35 -5.12 3.26
N THR A 28 -10.45 -6.28 3.91
CA THR A 28 -9.60 -7.43 3.59
C THR A 28 -10.04 -8.08 2.27
N THR A 29 -9.24 -9.00 1.73
CA THR A 29 -9.63 -9.84 0.58
C THR A 29 -10.98 -10.52 0.81
N PHE A 30 -11.20 -11.05 2.02
CA PHE A 30 -12.46 -11.69 2.42
C PHE A 30 -13.64 -10.71 2.41
N ASP A 31 -13.47 -9.53 2.99
CA ASP A 31 -14.53 -8.51 3.03
C ASP A 31 -14.92 -8.05 1.60
N LEU A 32 -13.91 -7.92 0.72
CA LEU A 32 -14.12 -7.60 -0.70
C LEU A 32 -14.81 -8.73 -1.46
N SER A 33 -14.40 -9.98 -1.24
CA SER A 33 -15.08 -11.16 -1.81
C SER A 33 -16.56 -11.16 -1.47
N ASN A 34 -16.89 -10.97 -0.20
CA ASN A 34 -18.28 -11.00 0.26
C ASN A 34 -19.10 -9.87 -0.36
N LYS A 35 -18.61 -8.63 -0.29
CA LYS A 35 -19.29 -7.47 -0.88
C LYS A 35 -19.51 -7.64 -2.40
N ILE A 36 -18.55 -8.19 -3.12
CA ILE A 36 -18.68 -8.39 -4.57
C ILE A 36 -19.61 -9.57 -4.90
N LYS A 37 -19.57 -10.67 -4.12
CA LYS A 37 -20.52 -11.77 -4.28
C LYS A 37 -21.95 -11.31 -4.04
N GLU A 38 -22.19 -10.52 -2.99
CA GLU A 38 -23.50 -9.91 -2.72
C GLU A 38 -23.95 -9.02 -3.88
N PHE A 39 -23.08 -8.14 -4.38
CA PHE A 39 -23.37 -7.31 -5.55
C PHE A 39 -23.78 -8.15 -6.77
N ILE A 40 -23.05 -9.22 -7.03
CA ILE A 40 -23.26 -10.12 -8.18
C ILE A 40 -24.59 -10.88 -8.05
N LYS A 41 -24.90 -11.41 -6.87
CA LYS A 41 -26.09 -12.24 -6.61
C LYS A 41 -27.37 -11.40 -6.53
N ASP A 42 -27.34 -10.33 -5.76
CA ASP A 42 -28.56 -9.62 -5.37
C ASP A 42 -28.92 -8.46 -6.31
N ASN A 43 -28.08 -8.14 -7.29
CA ASN A 43 -28.22 -6.92 -8.10
C ASN A 43 -28.44 -5.68 -7.22
N LYS A 44 -27.77 -5.59 -6.08
CA LYS A 44 -27.80 -4.43 -5.19
C LYS A 44 -26.51 -3.66 -5.38
N PRO A 45 -26.45 -2.68 -6.29
CA PRO A 45 -25.21 -1.97 -6.52
C PRO A 45 -24.91 -1.09 -5.33
N PHE A 46 -23.62 -0.87 -5.08
CA PHE A 46 -23.23 0.26 -4.24
C PHE A 46 -23.90 1.52 -4.80
N PRO A 47 -24.43 2.43 -3.95
CA PRO A 47 -25.15 3.62 -4.44
C PRO A 47 -24.37 4.40 -5.52
N SER A 48 -23.04 4.49 -5.39
CA SER A 48 -22.18 5.12 -6.38
C SER A 48 -22.02 4.35 -7.69
N VAL A 49 -21.93 3.02 -7.62
CA VAL A 49 -21.90 2.16 -8.82
C VAL A 49 -23.23 2.22 -9.55
N ASP A 50 -24.34 2.19 -8.81
CA ASP A 50 -25.68 2.27 -9.37
C ASP A 50 -25.90 3.55 -10.18
N LYS A 51 -25.44 4.69 -9.62
CA LYS A 51 -25.47 5.99 -10.29
C LYS A 51 -24.66 5.99 -11.59
N ILE A 52 -23.48 5.37 -11.57
CA ILE A 52 -22.58 5.29 -12.74
C ILE A 52 -23.20 4.46 -13.86
N LEU A 53 -23.78 3.31 -13.50
CA LEU A 53 -24.39 2.40 -14.47
C LEU A 53 -25.67 2.96 -15.09
N LYS A 54 -26.43 3.77 -14.34
CA LYS A 54 -27.65 4.42 -14.82
C LYS A 54 -27.37 5.65 -15.70
N ASP A 55 -26.18 6.24 -15.62
CA ASP A 55 -25.79 7.39 -16.42
C ASP A 55 -25.39 6.96 -17.84
N LYS A 56 -26.32 7.03 -18.80
CA LYS A 56 -26.11 6.64 -20.20
C LYS A 56 -24.97 7.41 -20.90
N ASN A 57 -24.59 8.58 -20.40
CA ASN A 57 -23.51 9.39 -20.97
C ASN A 57 -22.14 9.04 -20.37
N ASN A 58 -22.08 8.11 -19.43
CA ASN A 58 -20.84 7.72 -18.79
C ASN A 58 -20.02 6.82 -19.72
N GLU A 59 -18.83 7.29 -20.12
CA GLU A 59 -17.90 6.54 -20.99
C GLU A 59 -17.52 5.17 -20.41
N LEU A 60 -17.60 4.99 -19.08
CA LEU A 60 -17.37 3.69 -18.44
C LEU A 60 -18.40 2.64 -18.89
N ASN A 61 -19.62 3.00 -19.26
CA ASN A 61 -20.63 2.01 -19.69
C ASN A 61 -20.25 1.25 -20.96
N ASN A 62 -19.34 1.81 -21.77
CA ASN A 62 -18.79 1.11 -22.94
C ASN A 62 -17.71 0.07 -22.56
N ILE A 63 -17.11 0.23 -21.38
CA ILE A 63 -16.01 -0.58 -20.88
C ILE A 63 -16.50 -1.60 -19.85
N LEU A 64 -17.50 -1.26 -19.04
CA LEU A 64 -18.00 -2.12 -17.97
C LEU A 64 -19.08 -3.08 -18.50
N LYS A 65 -18.92 -4.37 -18.19
CA LYS A 65 -19.83 -5.47 -18.56
C LYS A 65 -20.17 -6.31 -17.34
N ILE A 66 -21.07 -5.79 -16.52
CA ILE A 66 -21.52 -6.44 -15.28
C ILE A 66 -22.19 -7.78 -15.56
N ASP A 67 -23.07 -7.88 -16.56
CA ASP A 67 -23.77 -9.13 -16.84
C ASP A 67 -22.81 -10.23 -17.31
N THR A 68 -21.75 -9.85 -18.03
CA THR A 68 -20.66 -10.77 -18.37
C THR A 68 -19.92 -11.22 -17.13
N LEU A 69 -19.52 -10.29 -16.25
CA LEU A 69 -18.85 -10.62 -14.99
C LEU A 69 -19.69 -11.55 -14.11
N LYS A 70 -20.99 -11.29 -13.99
CA LYS A 70 -21.93 -12.13 -13.22
C LYS A 70 -21.95 -13.56 -13.76
N LYS A 71 -22.17 -13.73 -15.06
CA LYS A 71 -22.20 -15.07 -15.67
C LYS A 71 -20.88 -15.81 -15.49
N ILE A 72 -19.74 -15.14 -15.64
CA ILE A 72 -18.42 -15.75 -15.40
C ILE A 72 -18.25 -16.14 -13.93
N SER A 73 -18.73 -15.33 -13.00
CA SER A 73 -18.61 -15.63 -11.56
C SER A 73 -19.40 -16.86 -11.12
N GLU A 74 -20.42 -17.30 -11.88
CA GLU A 74 -21.23 -18.49 -11.57
C GLU A 74 -20.43 -19.80 -11.62
N ILE A 75 -19.29 -19.83 -12.33
CA ILE A 75 -18.44 -21.02 -12.45
C ILE A 75 -17.21 -20.97 -11.54
N ILE A 76 -17.08 -19.94 -10.71
CA ILE A 76 -15.99 -19.85 -9.74
C ILE A 76 -16.27 -20.81 -8.59
N ILE A 77 -15.42 -21.81 -8.45
CA ILE A 77 -15.42 -22.77 -7.35
C ILE A 77 -14.42 -22.27 -6.30
N GLY A 78 -14.77 -22.38 -5.02
CA GLY A 78 -13.90 -21.99 -3.91
C GLY A 78 -14.68 -21.41 -2.73
N ASP A 79 -13.98 -21.22 -1.62
CA ASP A 79 -14.51 -20.50 -0.47
C ASP A 79 -14.57 -18.98 -0.72
N ASP A 80 -15.00 -18.23 0.29
CA ASP A 80 -15.04 -16.77 0.20
C ASP A 80 -13.64 -16.15 0.16
N ASN A 81 -12.62 -16.78 0.75
CA ASN A 81 -11.25 -16.26 0.74
C ASN A 81 -10.60 -16.34 -0.65
N SER A 82 -10.88 -17.40 -1.40
CA SER A 82 -10.27 -17.65 -2.72
C SER A 82 -11.03 -17.04 -3.90
N PHE A 83 -12.22 -16.49 -3.68
CA PHE A 83 -13.08 -16.00 -4.77
C PHE A 83 -12.41 -14.94 -5.65
N LEU A 84 -11.78 -13.90 -5.06
CA LEU A 84 -11.12 -12.88 -5.87
C LEU A 84 -9.98 -13.48 -6.70
N ALA A 85 -9.13 -14.28 -6.05
CA ALA A 85 -7.97 -14.90 -6.68
C ALA A 85 -8.38 -15.85 -7.81
N ASN A 86 -9.42 -16.67 -7.61
CA ASN A 86 -9.92 -17.60 -8.62
C ASN A 86 -10.53 -16.85 -9.81
N LEU A 87 -11.31 -15.79 -9.56
CA LEU A 87 -11.91 -14.99 -10.63
C LEU A 87 -10.86 -14.24 -11.44
N PHE A 88 -9.87 -13.62 -10.79
CA PHE A 88 -8.74 -13.02 -11.50
C PHE A 88 -7.95 -14.05 -12.30
N SER A 89 -7.62 -15.19 -11.71
CA SER A 89 -6.86 -16.25 -12.38
C SER A 89 -7.58 -16.76 -13.63
N LEU A 90 -8.89 -16.97 -13.55
CA LEU A 90 -9.69 -17.39 -14.70
C LEU A 90 -9.66 -16.34 -15.83
N LEU A 91 -9.87 -15.06 -15.48
CA LEU A 91 -9.88 -13.98 -16.47
C LEU A 91 -8.50 -13.76 -17.08
N ASP A 92 -7.45 -13.73 -16.25
CA ASP A 92 -6.08 -13.50 -16.69
C ASP A 92 -5.57 -14.61 -17.59
N TYR A 93 -5.78 -15.88 -17.20
CA TYR A 93 -5.35 -17.03 -17.99
C TYR A 93 -5.91 -16.94 -19.41
N ASN A 94 -7.21 -16.69 -19.54
CA ASN A 94 -7.87 -16.60 -20.83
C ASN A 94 -7.39 -15.38 -21.64
N LEU A 95 -7.24 -14.22 -20.99
CA LEU A 95 -6.72 -13.00 -21.63
C LEU A 95 -5.28 -13.16 -22.13
N GLU A 96 -4.40 -13.75 -21.31
CA GLU A 96 -2.99 -13.98 -21.66
C GLU A 96 -2.87 -14.96 -22.82
N LYS A 97 -3.66 -16.04 -22.82
CA LYS A 97 -3.69 -17.02 -23.93
C LYS A 97 -4.51 -16.55 -25.14
N LYS A 98 -5.11 -15.35 -25.08
CA LYS A 98 -6.00 -14.80 -26.12
C LYS A 98 -7.14 -15.77 -26.48
N LYS A 99 -7.72 -16.43 -25.48
CA LYS A 99 -8.83 -17.38 -25.61
C LYS A 99 -10.08 -16.78 -24.99
N GLY A 100 -11.23 -16.98 -25.64
CA GLY A 100 -12.52 -16.74 -25.01
C GLY A 100 -12.89 -17.86 -24.03
N LEU A 101 -13.98 -17.66 -23.28
CA LEU A 101 -14.44 -18.56 -22.23
C LEU A 101 -15.88 -18.99 -22.51
N LYS A 102 -16.14 -20.30 -22.48
CA LYS A 102 -17.51 -20.84 -22.53
C LYS A 102 -18.03 -21.06 -21.12
N VAL A 103 -19.17 -20.47 -20.80
CA VAL A 103 -19.89 -20.66 -19.54
C VAL A 103 -21.30 -21.14 -19.85
N LYS A 104 -21.61 -22.38 -19.48
CA LYS A 104 -22.86 -23.06 -19.87
C LYS A 104 -23.04 -22.97 -21.40
N ASP A 105 -24.11 -22.35 -21.87
CA ASP A 105 -24.44 -22.22 -23.29
C ASP A 105 -23.94 -20.91 -23.94
N LYS A 106 -23.27 -20.03 -23.18
CA LYS A 106 -22.75 -18.77 -23.71
C LYS A 106 -21.23 -18.80 -23.87
N TYR A 107 -20.74 -18.37 -25.02
CA TYR A 107 -19.33 -18.07 -25.25
C TYR A 107 -19.08 -16.58 -25.05
N PHE A 108 -17.98 -16.23 -24.38
CA PHE A 108 -17.50 -14.87 -24.20
C PHE A 108 -16.16 -14.72 -24.91
N ASP A 109 -16.05 -13.75 -25.80
CA ASP A 109 -14.80 -13.48 -26.51
C ASP A 109 -13.77 -12.74 -25.62
N VAL A 110 -12.57 -12.53 -26.15
CA VAL A 110 -11.45 -11.89 -25.42
C VAL A 110 -11.79 -10.45 -25.00
N ASP A 111 -12.55 -9.70 -25.80
CA ASP A 111 -12.95 -8.32 -25.48
C ASP A 111 -13.99 -8.30 -24.35
N GLU A 112 -14.97 -9.21 -24.38
CA GLU A 112 -15.93 -9.41 -23.29
C GLU A 112 -15.22 -9.78 -21.98
N LEU A 113 -14.22 -10.68 -22.03
CA LEU A 113 -13.42 -11.03 -20.86
C LEU A 113 -12.60 -9.85 -20.32
N TYR A 114 -12.03 -9.03 -21.21
CA TYR A 114 -11.28 -7.85 -20.82
C TYR A 114 -12.18 -6.84 -20.10
N LYS A 115 -13.37 -6.59 -20.65
CA LYS A 115 -14.38 -5.72 -20.06
C LYS A 115 -14.91 -6.25 -18.73
N ALA A 116 -15.08 -7.57 -18.60
CA ALA A 116 -15.43 -8.20 -17.34
C ALA A 116 -14.35 -8.00 -16.27
N LYS A 117 -13.07 -8.20 -16.62
CA LYS A 117 -11.94 -7.89 -15.73
C LYS A 117 -11.95 -6.42 -15.31
N LYS A 118 -12.11 -5.48 -16.24
CA LYS A 118 -12.17 -4.05 -15.91
C LYS A 118 -13.35 -3.69 -15.01
N THR A 119 -14.46 -4.39 -15.16
CA THR A 119 -15.62 -4.29 -14.27
C THR A 119 -15.28 -4.78 -12.88
N PHE A 120 -14.59 -5.90 -12.77
CA PHE A 120 -14.21 -6.45 -11.49
C PHE A 120 -13.23 -5.53 -10.73
N GLU A 121 -12.20 -5.04 -11.42
CA GLU A 121 -11.25 -4.05 -10.86
C GLU A 121 -11.96 -2.77 -10.41
N PHE A 122 -12.94 -2.30 -11.19
CA PHE A 122 -13.78 -1.15 -10.85
C PHE A 122 -14.60 -1.39 -9.58
N LEU A 123 -15.24 -2.56 -9.44
CA LEU A 123 -16.04 -2.92 -8.26
C LEU A 123 -15.20 -3.02 -6.99
N ILE A 124 -13.98 -3.56 -7.07
CA ILE A 124 -13.05 -3.60 -5.92
C ILE A 124 -12.72 -2.17 -5.46
N GLN A 125 -12.32 -1.30 -6.40
CA GLN A 125 -11.95 0.07 -6.08
C GLN A 125 -13.13 0.86 -5.49
N LYS A 126 -14.36 0.65 -6.02
CA LYS A 126 -15.56 1.31 -5.49
C LYS A 126 -16.00 0.77 -4.14
N SER A 127 -15.91 -0.54 -3.91
CA SER A 127 -16.15 -1.14 -2.59
C SER A 127 -15.27 -0.51 -1.52
N MET A 128 -13.97 -0.37 -1.80
CA MET A 128 -13.01 0.27 -0.89
C MET A 128 -13.35 1.74 -0.65
N TYR A 129 -13.65 2.49 -1.71
CA TYR A 129 -14.02 3.90 -1.57
C TYR A 129 -15.25 4.13 -0.69
N GLU A 130 -16.35 3.40 -0.92
CA GLU A 130 -17.56 3.56 -0.10
C GLU A 130 -17.28 3.23 1.37
N SER A 131 -16.51 2.17 1.61
CA SER A 131 -16.13 1.76 2.96
C SER A 131 -15.28 2.83 3.67
N PHE A 132 -14.33 3.45 2.97
CA PHE A 132 -13.56 4.58 3.51
C PHE A 132 -14.43 5.82 3.80
N LYS A 133 -15.36 6.12 2.90
CA LYS A 133 -16.25 7.28 3.02
C LYS A 133 -17.14 7.20 4.27
N GLU A 134 -17.64 6.01 4.59
CA GLU A 134 -18.45 5.77 5.79
C GLU A 134 -17.66 5.96 7.10
N ASN A 135 -16.33 5.84 7.04
CA ASN A 135 -15.44 5.82 8.20
C ASN A 135 -14.41 6.97 8.19
N ILE A 136 -14.69 8.06 7.48
CA ILE A 136 -13.78 9.20 7.26
C ILE A 136 -13.24 9.83 8.55
N LYS A 137 -14.00 9.76 9.65
CA LYS A 137 -13.61 10.34 10.96
C LYS A 137 -12.42 9.61 11.58
N GLU A 138 -12.26 8.33 11.27
CA GLU A 138 -11.19 7.48 11.81
C GLU A 138 -9.82 7.81 11.19
N PHE A 139 -9.78 8.67 10.15
CA PHE A 139 -8.56 9.05 9.45
C PHE A 139 -7.62 9.93 10.29
N GLU A 140 -8.16 10.69 11.24
CA GLU A 140 -7.38 11.52 12.18
C GLU A 140 -6.32 10.69 12.92
N HIS A 141 -6.57 9.41 13.12
CA HIS A 141 -5.67 8.52 13.84
C HIS A 141 -4.43 8.12 13.02
N TYR A 142 -4.57 8.04 11.70
CA TYR A 142 -3.46 7.76 10.79
C TYR A 142 -2.55 8.97 10.64
N TRP A 143 -3.09 10.17 10.80
CA TRP A 143 -2.33 11.41 10.85
C TRP A 143 -1.34 11.42 12.01
N GLU A 144 -1.73 11.00 13.22
CA GLU A 144 -0.81 10.91 14.36
C GLU A 144 0.31 9.88 14.14
N PHE A 145 0.00 8.72 13.55
CA PHE A 145 1.02 7.77 13.14
C PHE A 145 2.02 8.40 12.14
N CYS A 146 1.51 9.08 11.12
CA CYS A 146 2.36 9.73 10.11
C CYS A 146 3.19 10.89 10.71
N LYS A 147 2.66 11.61 11.71
CA LYS A 147 3.44 12.60 12.48
C LYS A 147 4.64 11.98 13.18
N CYS A 148 4.49 10.79 13.77
CA CYS A 148 5.63 10.09 14.37
C CYS A 148 6.72 9.80 13.31
N LEU A 149 6.33 9.35 12.11
CA LEU A 149 7.27 9.07 11.03
C LEU A 149 7.96 10.35 10.52
N GLN A 150 7.21 11.45 10.37
CA GLN A 150 7.77 12.75 10.02
C GLN A 150 8.74 13.25 11.09
N GLN A 151 8.36 13.17 12.36
CA GLN A 151 9.23 13.59 13.48
C GLN A 151 10.51 12.76 13.52
N TYR A 152 10.44 11.47 13.18
CA TYR A 152 11.63 10.63 13.03
C TYR A 152 12.58 11.19 11.95
N MET A 153 12.06 11.55 10.77
CA MET A 153 12.88 12.17 9.71
C MET A 153 13.51 13.50 10.13
N ILE A 154 12.78 14.31 10.90
CA ILE A 154 13.26 15.59 11.45
C ILE A 154 14.38 15.34 12.48
N ASN A 155 14.21 14.38 13.39
CA ASN A 155 15.23 14.05 14.38
C ASN A 155 16.51 13.55 13.69
N GLU A 156 16.36 12.65 12.70
CA GLU A 156 17.49 12.21 11.89
C GLU A 156 18.20 13.35 11.16
N HIS A 157 17.46 14.36 10.69
CA HIS A 157 18.06 15.55 10.06
C HIS A 157 19.08 16.20 11.00
N TYR A 158 18.66 16.55 12.22
CA TYR A 158 19.52 17.23 13.19
C TYR A 158 20.70 16.35 13.64
N GLU A 159 20.49 15.03 13.74
CA GLU A 159 21.56 14.09 14.07
C GLU A 159 22.59 13.91 12.94
N LYS A 160 22.16 13.97 11.68
CA LYS A 160 22.98 13.66 10.50
C LYS A 160 23.62 14.89 9.85
N ILE A 161 23.01 16.07 9.93
CA ILE A 161 23.51 17.29 9.27
C ILE A 161 24.91 17.70 9.76
N VAL A 162 25.25 17.36 11.02
CA VAL A 162 26.57 17.64 11.60
C VAL A 162 27.63 16.58 11.25
N LYS A 163 27.22 15.44 10.69
CA LYS A 163 28.09 14.27 10.44
C LYS A 163 28.35 14.00 8.96
N TYR A 164 27.41 14.35 8.09
CA TYR A 164 27.41 13.94 6.68
C TYR A 164 27.16 15.12 5.76
N ASN A 165 27.66 15.06 4.52
CA ASN A 165 27.33 16.05 3.51
C ASN A 165 25.88 15.84 3.06
N PRO A 166 25.07 16.90 2.88
CA PRO A 166 23.70 16.77 2.39
C PRO A 166 23.54 16.01 1.08
N ALA A 167 24.56 16.00 0.22
CA ALA A 167 24.57 15.27 -1.05
C ALA A 167 24.90 13.78 -0.91
N ASP A 168 25.20 13.28 0.30
CA ASP A 168 25.54 11.89 0.55
C ASP A 168 24.29 11.07 0.95
N PRO A 169 24.16 9.81 0.50
CA PRO A 169 23.03 8.93 0.86
C PRO A 169 22.84 8.78 2.38
N GLU A 170 23.94 8.78 3.13
CA GLU A 170 23.97 8.73 4.59
C GLU A 170 23.18 9.86 5.25
N TYR A 171 23.21 11.03 4.61
CA TYR A 171 22.35 12.13 4.97
C TYR A 171 20.96 11.93 4.36
N TYR A 172 20.81 12.07 3.04
CA TYR A 172 19.49 12.37 2.48
C TYR A 172 18.51 11.19 2.54
N MET A 173 18.99 9.96 2.66
CA MET A 173 18.12 8.80 2.83
C MET A 173 17.75 8.62 4.31
N SER A 174 16.44 8.52 4.56
CA SER A 174 15.90 8.11 5.85
C SER A 174 16.37 6.70 6.19
N SER A 175 16.76 6.44 7.45
CA SER A 175 17.04 5.06 7.88
C SER A 175 15.76 4.22 8.07
N LEU A 176 14.59 4.85 7.93
CA LEU A 176 13.28 4.24 7.95
C LEU A 176 12.68 4.22 6.53
N GLY A 177 12.11 3.09 6.13
CA GLY A 177 11.28 2.93 4.93
C GLY A 177 9.91 2.32 5.27
N VAL A 178 8.94 2.53 4.39
CA VAL A 178 7.58 1.99 4.52
C VAL A 178 7.26 1.14 3.28
N VAL A 179 6.73 -0.05 3.51
CA VAL A 179 6.15 -0.92 2.47
C VAL A 179 4.70 -1.16 2.82
N THR A 180 3.79 -0.68 1.97
CA THR A 180 2.37 -1.03 2.09
C THR A 180 2.05 -2.21 1.19
N LEU A 181 1.35 -3.18 1.77
CA LEU A 181 0.76 -4.32 1.07
C LEU A 181 -0.75 -4.11 0.88
N ASN A 182 -1.28 -2.99 1.34
CA ASN A 182 -2.65 -2.61 1.07
C ASN A 182 -2.74 -1.74 -0.18
N TRP A 183 -3.87 -1.83 -0.87
CA TRP A 183 -4.20 -0.92 -1.96
C TRP A 183 -4.61 0.48 -1.46
N ASP A 184 -4.83 0.66 -0.16
CA ASP A 184 -5.15 1.97 0.38
C ASP A 184 -3.94 2.92 0.34
N GLY A 185 -4.23 4.20 0.12
CA GLY A 185 -3.24 5.27 0.08
C GLY A 185 -3.19 6.11 1.34
N ILE A 186 -3.71 5.64 2.49
CA ILE A 186 -3.91 6.48 3.67
C ILE A 186 -2.58 7.00 4.19
N VAL A 187 -1.62 6.12 4.50
CA VAL A 187 -0.31 6.52 5.03
C VAL A 187 0.40 7.44 4.04
N PHE A 188 0.37 7.09 2.76
CA PHE A 188 0.96 7.90 1.71
C PHE A 188 0.39 9.32 1.68
N LEU A 189 -0.94 9.44 1.73
CA LEU A 189 -1.64 10.72 1.66
C LEU A 189 -1.39 11.60 2.89
N GLU A 190 -1.51 11.02 4.08
CA GLU A 190 -1.29 11.75 5.32
C GLU A 190 0.18 12.18 5.44
N MET A 191 1.14 11.32 5.08
CA MET A 191 2.57 11.68 5.01
C MET A 191 2.84 12.80 4.01
N MET A 192 2.23 12.75 2.82
CA MET A 192 2.39 13.81 1.82
C MET A 192 1.84 15.15 2.31
N LYS A 193 0.67 15.15 2.94
CA LYS A 193 0.04 16.36 3.49
C LYS A 193 0.90 16.94 4.61
N LEU A 194 1.34 16.12 5.56
CA LEU A 194 2.25 16.52 6.64
C LEU A 194 3.55 17.11 6.11
N ASN A 195 4.20 16.43 5.15
CA ASN A 195 5.46 16.90 4.58
C ASN A 195 5.28 18.20 3.80
N ASN A 196 4.19 18.36 3.07
CA ASN A 196 3.89 19.60 2.37
C ASN A 196 3.69 20.77 3.36
N GLU A 197 2.90 20.57 4.41
CA GLU A 197 2.69 21.58 5.46
C GLU A 197 4.00 21.96 6.17
N PHE A 198 4.83 20.96 6.51
CA PHE A 198 6.14 21.18 7.10
C PHE A 198 7.07 21.94 6.15
N ASN A 199 7.15 21.54 4.87
CA ASN A 199 8.05 22.14 3.89
C ASN A 199 7.75 23.62 3.59
N HIS A 200 6.48 24.03 3.75
CA HIS A 200 6.08 25.43 3.65
C HIS A 200 6.54 26.29 4.83
N ARG A 201 6.65 25.70 6.02
CA ARG A 201 7.01 26.40 7.26
C ARG A 201 8.50 26.31 7.58
N SER A 202 9.13 25.20 7.21
CA SER A 202 10.52 24.89 7.53
C SER A 202 11.49 25.52 6.53
N THR A 203 12.47 26.23 7.06
CA THR A 203 13.63 26.75 6.34
C THR A 203 14.82 25.79 6.36
N ASP A 204 14.84 24.84 7.30
CA ASP A 204 16.03 24.05 7.63
C ASP A 204 16.18 22.82 6.74
N VAL A 205 15.06 22.17 6.42
CA VAL A 205 15.05 20.92 5.66
C VAL A 205 13.75 20.75 4.88
N GLY A 206 13.84 20.14 3.70
CA GLY A 206 12.69 19.63 2.95
C GLY A 206 12.53 18.12 3.14
N LEU A 207 11.31 17.65 3.41
CA LEU A 207 10.99 16.23 3.58
C LEU A 207 10.11 15.76 2.42
N TYR A 208 10.46 14.61 1.84
CA TYR A 208 9.73 14.03 0.72
C TYR A 208 9.60 12.51 0.89
N LEU A 209 8.65 11.91 0.17
CA LEU A 209 8.62 10.47 -0.01
C LEU A 209 9.35 10.11 -1.31
N ASP A 210 10.11 9.04 -1.29
CA ASP A 210 10.61 8.39 -2.49
C ASP A 210 9.70 7.20 -2.81
N PHE A 211 8.86 7.39 -3.82
CA PHE A 211 7.88 6.42 -4.27
C PHE A 211 8.41 5.59 -5.46
N GLY A 212 9.73 5.57 -5.69
CA GLY A 212 10.36 4.97 -6.87
C GLY A 212 10.13 5.77 -8.16
N GLU A 213 9.08 6.58 -8.23
CA GLU A 213 8.75 7.46 -9.35
C GLU A 213 8.32 8.86 -8.92
N LEU A 214 8.44 9.81 -9.84
CA LEU A 214 7.91 11.16 -9.67
C LEU A 214 6.39 11.14 -9.89
N ILE A 215 5.63 11.46 -8.85
CA ILE A 215 4.19 11.65 -8.95
C ILE A 215 3.93 13.12 -9.24
N LEU A 216 3.46 13.39 -10.45
CA LEU A 216 3.04 14.73 -10.87
C LEU A 216 1.65 15.07 -10.33
N LYS A 217 1.50 16.20 -9.64
CA LYS A 217 0.18 16.82 -9.42
C LYS A 217 -0.25 17.63 -10.63
N ARG A 218 -1.55 17.62 -10.92
CA ARG A 218 -2.20 18.55 -11.85
C ARG A 218 -2.22 19.98 -11.25
N LYS A 219 -1.80 20.98 -12.03
CA LYS A 219 -1.70 22.43 -11.70
C LYS A 219 -0.47 22.85 -10.85
N ASP A 220 0.69 22.86 -11.48
CA ASP A 220 1.84 23.79 -11.32
C ASP A 220 2.48 24.11 -9.95
N LYS A 221 2.20 23.46 -8.81
CA LYS A 221 2.84 23.92 -7.54
C LYS A 221 3.45 22.91 -6.57
N TYR A 222 3.29 21.60 -6.74
CA TYR A 222 3.80 20.65 -5.75
C TYR A 222 4.44 19.39 -6.36
N ILE A 223 5.72 19.19 -6.04
CA ILE A 223 6.43 17.90 -6.18
C ILE A 223 6.21 17.15 -4.87
N PHE A 224 5.43 16.07 -4.91
CA PHE A 224 5.07 15.32 -3.71
C PHE A 224 5.99 14.16 -3.39
N SER A 225 6.53 13.54 -4.43
CA SER A 225 7.60 12.56 -4.32
C SER A 225 8.87 13.08 -4.95
N MET A 226 10.01 12.74 -4.38
CA MET A 226 11.31 12.95 -5.00
C MET A 226 12.05 11.64 -5.03
N ASN A 227 12.58 11.27 -6.19
CA ASN A 227 13.53 10.16 -6.27
C ASN A 227 14.91 10.61 -5.77
N GLU A 228 15.74 9.62 -5.45
CA GLU A 228 17.11 9.82 -4.98
C GLU A 228 17.94 10.74 -5.88
N SER A 229 17.87 10.57 -7.20
CA SER A 229 18.63 11.40 -8.15
C SER A 229 18.27 12.88 -8.07
N SER A 230 16.99 13.20 -7.86
CA SER A 230 16.49 14.57 -7.74
C SER A 230 16.97 15.21 -6.44
N VAL A 231 16.90 14.47 -5.33
CA VAL A 231 17.37 14.93 -4.02
C VAL A 231 18.87 15.16 -4.01
N GLN A 232 19.64 14.19 -4.51
CA GLN A 232 21.10 14.31 -4.57
C GLN A 232 21.51 15.54 -5.39
N ARG A 233 20.85 15.78 -6.54
CA ARG A 233 21.12 16.96 -7.37
C ARG A 233 20.78 18.26 -6.64
N ASN A 234 19.64 18.32 -5.96
CA ASN A 234 19.26 19.49 -5.18
C ASN A 234 20.28 19.78 -4.08
N ASN A 235 20.69 18.75 -3.33
CA ASN A 235 21.57 18.89 -2.18
C ASN A 235 23.03 19.20 -2.55
N LYS A 236 23.44 18.96 -3.79
CA LYS A 236 24.74 19.44 -4.31
C LYS A 236 24.80 20.97 -4.38
N ASN A 237 23.66 21.65 -4.51
CA ASN A 237 23.59 23.10 -4.46
C ASN A 237 23.50 23.58 -3.01
N LYS A 238 24.63 24.07 -2.46
CA LYS A 238 24.72 24.55 -1.06
C LYS A 238 23.84 25.76 -0.74
N ASN A 239 23.33 26.46 -1.76
CA ASN A 239 22.41 27.58 -1.55
C ASN A 239 20.96 27.14 -1.34
N ASN A 240 20.65 25.87 -1.63
CA ASN A 240 19.32 25.32 -1.39
C ASN A 240 19.25 24.76 0.03
N LYS A 241 18.07 24.83 0.65
CA LYS A 241 17.82 24.03 1.85
C LYS A 241 17.95 22.54 1.51
N PRO A 242 18.57 21.73 2.39
CA PRO A 242 18.79 20.33 2.11
C PRO A 242 17.49 19.54 2.14
N TYR A 243 17.39 18.51 1.30
CA TYR A 243 16.23 17.61 1.23
C TYR A 243 16.57 16.23 1.78
N ARG A 244 15.57 15.60 2.41
CA ARG A 244 15.61 14.20 2.87
C ARG A 244 14.41 13.44 2.29
N ILE A 245 14.61 12.16 1.99
CA ILE A 245 13.59 11.27 1.47
C ILE A 245 13.39 10.03 2.35
N MET A 246 12.14 9.59 2.47
CA MET A 246 11.77 8.29 3.02
C MET A 246 11.24 7.40 1.90
N LYS A 247 11.82 6.20 1.76
CA LYS A 247 11.31 5.18 0.83
C LYS A 247 9.89 4.79 1.24
N TYR A 248 8.95 4.88 0.30
CA TYR A 248 7.58 4.41 0.44
C TYR A 248 7.25 3.56 -0.78
N LEU A 249 7.05 2.26 -0.59
CA LEU A 249 6.75 1.32 -1.68
C LEU A 249 5.36 0.74 -1.49
N ALA A 250 4.54 0.75 -2.54
CA ALA A 250 3.22 0.14 -2.55
C ALA A 250 3.27 -1.16 -3.37
N ALA A 251 3.67 -2.26 -2.74
CA ALA A 251 3.99 -3.50 -3.46
C ALA A 251 2.81 -4.04 -4.28
N HIS A 252 1.56 -3.76 -3.85
CA HIS A 252 0.36 -4.15 -4.59
C HIS A 252 -0.26 -3.02 -5.43
N GLY A 253 0.42 -1.89 -5.55
CA GLY A 253 -0.16 -0.66 -6.07
C GLY A 253 -1.03 0.07 -5.05
N MET A 254 -1.56 1.22 -5.47
CA MET A 254 -2.29 2.13 -4.59
C MET A 254 -3.48 2.76 -5.31
N PHE A 255 -4.63 2.77 -4.65
CA PHE A 255 -5.83 3.44 -5.14
C PHE A 255 -5.62 4.96 -5.30
N GLY A 256 -6.43 5.58 -6.15
CA GLY A 256 -6.30 7.01 -6.48
C GLY A 256 -5.15 7.33 -7.46
N THR A 257 -4.34 6.34 -7.83
CA THR A 257 -3.24 6.51 -8.79
C THR A 257 -3.60 5.98 -10.17
N ARG A 258 -2.89 6.44 -11.22
CA ARG A 258 -3.16 6.12 -12.63
C ARG A 258 -1.86 6.02 -13.43
N VAL A 259 -1.86 5.13 -14.42
CA VAL A 259 -0.91 5.17 -15.54
C VAL A 259 -1.64 5.67 -16.76
N CYS A 260 -1.14 6.73 -17.40
CA CYS A 260 -1.73 7.23 -18.64
C CYS A 260 -1.57 6.18 -19.75
N PRO A 261 -2.65 5.73 -20.41
CA PRO A 261 -2.56 4.74 -21.48
C PRO A 261 -1.90 5.30 -22.76
N HIS A 262 -1.81 6.63 -22.89
CA HIS A 262 -1.20 7.30 -24.04
C HIS A 262 0.30 7.54 -23.86
N CYS A 263 0.71 8.13 -22.73
CA CYS A 263 2.12 8.53 -22.51
C CYS A 263 2.84 7.74 -21.42
N GLY A 264 2.20 6.77 -20.76
CA GLY A 264 2.81 5.94 -19.73
C GLY A 264 3.10 6.64 -18.40
N VAL A 265 2.90 7.96 -18.30
CA VAL A 265 3.14 8.72 -17.06
C VAL A 265 2.26 8.19 -15.93
N TYR A 266 2.92 7.90 -14.80
CA TYR A 266 2.27 7.60 -13.54
C TYR A 266 1.94 8.90 -12.80
N PHE A 267 0.71 9.03 -12.34
CA PHE A 267 0.26 10.21 -11.61
C PHE A 267 -0.87 9.87 -10.66
N ALA A 268 -1.10 10.79 -9.73
CA ALA A 268 -2.25 10.75 -8.86
C ALA A 268 -2.81 12.16 -8.75
N ASP A 269 -4.13 12.25 -8.67
CA ASP A 269 -4.80 13.52 -8.45
C ASP A 269 -5.24 13.52 -7.00
N PHE A 270 -4.53 14.30 -6.19
CA PHE A 270 -4.94 14.64 -4.84
C PHE A 270 -5.29 16.13 -4.80
N ASP A 271 -6.30 16.52 -5.58
CA ASP A 271 -6.86 17.88 -5.55
C ASP A 271 -7.30 18.27 -4.12
N ASP A 272 -6.94 19.50 -3.76
CA ASP A 272 -7.27 20.24 -2.54
C ASP A 272 -7.36 19.44 -1.22
N PHE A 273 -6.21 19.29 -0.54
CA PHE A 273 -6.12 18.84 0.86
C PHE A 273 -6.93 19.69 1.86
N LYS A 274 -7.57 20.76 1.40
CA LYS A 274 -8.33 21.74 2.19
C LYS A 274 -9.82 21.41 2.33
N ASN A 275 -10.39 20.61 1.43
CA ASN A 275 -11.78 20.19 1.53
C ASN A 275 -11.83 18.74 2.01
N GLU A 276 -12.89 18.42 2.76
CA GLU A 276 -13.10 17.15 3.44
C GLU A 276 -12.82 15.92 2.54
N HIS A 277 -12.30 14.90 3.21
CA HIS A 277 -11.33 13.94 2.69
C HIS A 277 -11.85 12.93 1.64
N TYR A 278 -10.92 12.34 0.90
CA TYR A 278 -11.04 11.10 0.10
C TYR A 278 -11.96 11.06 -1.14
N ASP A 279 -12.58 12.16 -1.57
CA ASP A 279 -13.25 12.24 -2.89
C ASP A 279 -12.31 11.92 -4.07
N LEU A 280 -11.00 11.91 -3.82
CA LEU A 280 -9.91 11.57 -4.73
C LEU A 280 -9.87 10.08 -5.09
N LEU A 281 -10.20 9.19 -4.12
CA LEU A 281 -10.45 7.78 -4.40
C LEU A 281 -11.71 7.59 -5.27
N ALA A 282 -12.61 8.58 -5.27
CA ALA A 282 -13.87 8.55 -6.00
C ALA A 282 -13.77 8.98 -7.46
N LYS A 283 -12.76 9.78 -7.84
CA LYS A 283 -12.66 10.37 -9.18
C LYS A 283 -12.62 9.27 -10.25
N ASN A 284 -13.76 9.11 -10.92
CA ASN A 284 -13.93 8.14 -11.99
C ASN A 284 -13.03 8.48 -13.18
N PHE A 285 -12.82 9.77 -13.45
CA PHE A 285 -12.08 10.29 -14.61
C PHE A 285 -11.13 11.42 -14.24
N MET A 286 -9.93 11.41 -14.82
CA MET A 286 -8.89 12.41 -14.57
C MET A 286 -8.05 12.63 -15.84
N LYS A 287 -7.72 13.89 -16.17
CA LYS A 287 -6.81 14.17 -17.28
C LYS A 287 -5.36 13.95 -16.84
N CYS A 288 -4.59 13.27 -17.68
CA CYS A 288 -3.15 13.14 -17.51
C CYS A 288 -2.50 14.53 -17.43
N PRO A 289 -1.68 14.81 -16.40
CA PRO A 289 -1.04 16.12 -16.25
C PRO A 289 0.02 16.38 -17.34
N ASN A 290 0.53 15.33 -17.99
CA ASN A 290 1.56 15.44 -19.02
C ASN A 290 0.98 15.70 -20.42
N CYS A 291 0.03 14.87 -20.89
CA CYS A 291 -0.48 14.95 -22.27
C CYS A 291 -1.97 15.28 -22.38
N GLY A 292 -2.68 15.45 -21.26
CA GLY A 292 -4.11 15.80 -21.25
C GLY A 292 -5.08 14.66 -21.54
N THR A 293 -4.61 13.46 -21.94
CA THR A 293 -5.45 12.27 -22.17
C THR A 293 -6.33 11.96 -20.96
N MET A 294 -7.62 11.70 -21.19
CA MET A 294 -8.52 11.27 -20.14
C MET A 294 -8.17 9.86 -19.68
N THR A 295 -8.07 9.67 -18.38
CA THR A 295 -7.86 8.38 -17.72
C THR A 295 -9.05 8.10 -16.81
N SER A 296 -9.29 6.84 -16.48
CA SER A 296 -10.31 6.44 -15.54
C SER A 296 -9.79 5.51 -14.45
N ILE A 297 -10.63 5.16 -13.49
CA ILE A 297 -10.26 4.34 -12.33
C ILE A 297 -9.67 2.97 -12.69
N ILE A 298 -10.01 2.43 -13.85
CA ILE A 298 -9.48 1.16 -14.35
C ILE A 298 -8.03 1.25 -14.89
N ASN A 299 -7.49 2.47 -14.97
CA ASN A 299 -6.09 2.74 -15.32
C ASN A 299 -5.17 2.79 -14.08
N ALA A 300 -5.67 2.45 -12.89
CA ALA A 300 -4.83 2.28 -11.71
C ALA A 300 -3.92 1.05 -11.89
N PRO A 301 -2.60 1.18 -11.67
CA PRO A 301 -1.70 0.03 -11.69
C PRO A 301 -1.81 -0.71 -10.36
N LEU A 302 -2.77 -1.62 -10.28
CA LEU A 302 -3.02 -2.43 -9.10
C LEU A 302 -2.61 -3.86 -9.39
N TYR A 303 -1.87 -4.44 -8.46
CA TYR A 303 -1.62 -5.86 -8.44
C TYR A 303 -2.79 -6.53 -7.75
N TYR A 304 -3.47 -7.39 -8.49
CA TYR A 304 -4.50 -8.25 -7.95
C TYR A 304 -3.97 -9.67 -7.91
N GLN A 305 -4.02 -10.29 -6.73
CA GLN A 305 -3.54 -11.65 -6.50
C GLN A 305 -4.20 -12.60 -7.51
N SER A 306 -3.39 -13.14 -8.41
CA SER A 306 -3.76 -14.10 -9.45
C SER A 306 -2.71 -15.20 -9.46
N TYR A 307 -3.12 -16.44 -9.68
CA TYR A 307 -2.20 -17.57 -9.77
C TYR A 307 -1.50 -17.64 -11.14
N VAL A 308 -1.84 -16.75 -12.06
CA VAL A 308 -1.27 -16.68 -13.41
C VAL A 308 -0.17 -15.62 -13.42
N ASP A 309 1.01 -16.04 -13.86
CA ASP A 309 2.18 -15.16 -14.03
C ASP A 309 1.86 -14.04 -15.03
N ARG A 310 1.88 -12.78 -14.56
CA ARG A 310 1.49 -11.62 -15.37
C ARG A 310 2.72 -10.92 -15.92
N ARG A 311 2.58 -10.30 -17.10
CA ARG A 311 3.38 -9.13 -17.46
C ARG A 311 2.95 -8.00 -16.54
N PHE A 312 3.80 -7.60 -15.60
CA PHE A 312 3.42 -6.59 -14.62
C PHE A 312 3.29 -5.23 -15.28
N VAL A 313 2.61 -4.33 -14.59
CA VAL A 313 2.84 -2.91 -14.81
C VAL A 313 4.29 -2.66 -14.39
N TYR A 314 5.12 -2.15 -15.29
CA TYR A 314 6.54 -1.82 -15.05
C TYR A 314 6.82 -1.20 -13.67
N LEU A 315 5.91 -0.34 -13.20
CA LEU A 315 6.03 0.31 -11.90
C LEU A 315 5.89 -0.65 -10.70
N ILE A 316 5.00 -1.64 -10.78
CA ILE A 316 4.84 -2.65 -9.73
C ILE A 316 6.08 -3.54 -9.69
N GLU A 317 6.56 -4.00 -10.85
CA GLU A 317 7.85 -4.72 -10.99
C GLU A 317 8.99 -3.96 -10.32
N LYS A 318 9.10 -2.66 -10.61
CA LYS A 318 10.11 -1.79 -9.99
C LYS A 318 9.94 -1.69 -8.47
N TRP A 319 8.72 -1.55 -7.96
CA TRP A 319 8.49 -1.52 -6.51
C TRP A 319 8.81 -2.84 -5.84
N GLU A 320 8.54 -3.96 -6.49
CA GLU A 320 8.89 -5.28 -5.98
C GLU A 320 10.40 -5.46 -5.93
N GLU A 321 11.12 -5.09 -7.01
CA GLU A 321 12.58 -5.11 -7.04
C GLU A 321 13.18 -4.20 -5.95
N GLU A 322 12.67 -2.97 -5.82
CA GLU A 322 13.07 -2.06 -4.75
C GLU A 322 12.73 -2.65 -3.37
N THR A 323 11.57 -3.29 -3.22
CA THR A 323 11.13 -3.96 -1.97
C THR A 323 12.08 -5.08 -1.60
N ILE A 324 12.46 -5.95 -2.54
CA ILE A 324 13.44 -7.02 -2.33
C ILE A 324 14.79 -6.43 -1.89
N ASN A 325 15.23 -5.35 -2.54
CA ASN A 325 16.50 -4.72 -2.22
C ASN A 325 16.51 -4.13 -0.80
N ILE A 326 15.48 -3.37 -0.41
CA ILE A 326 15.38 -2.81 0.95
C ILE A 326 15.21 -3.93 1.99
N LEU A 327 14.47 -4.99 1.66
CA LEU A 327 14.24 -6.12 2.55
C LEU A 327 15.56 -6.85 2.84
N ARG A 328 16.43 -7.05 1.86
CA ARG A 328 17.72 -7.73 2.07
C ARG A 328 18.70 -6.95 2.95
N LYS A 329 18.62 -5.61 2.96
CA LYS A 329 19.56 -4.77 3.72
C LYS A 329 19.04 -4.33 5.08
N ALA A 330 17.73 -4.37 5.28
CA ALA A 330 17.13 -3.98 6.53
C ALA A 330 17.52 -4.94 7.67
N LYS A 331 17.61 -4.39 8.88
CA LYS A 331 17.97 -5.13 10.10
C LYS A 331 16.76 -5.36 11.00
N ARG A 332 15.77 -4.47 10.90
CA ARG A 332 14.57 -4.47 11.74
C ARG A 332 13.32 -4.28 10.89
N TYR A 333 12.29 -5.06 11.20
CA TYR A 333 11.02 -5.06 10.50
C TYR A 333 9.90 -4.84 11.51
N ILE A 334 9.01 -3.89 11.23
CA ILE A 334 7.81 -3.64 12.03
C ILE A 334 6.62 -3.98 11.17
N PHE A 335 5.85 -5.00 11.53
CA PHE A 335 4.67 -5.41 10.80
C PHE A 335 3.43 -4.92 11.51
N ILE A 336 2.58 -4.15 10.84
CA ILE A 336 1.37 -3.58 11.41
C ILE A 336 0.17 -4.10 10.62
N GLY A 337 -0.63 -4.96 11.25
CA GLY A 337 -1.86 -5.49 10.65
C GLY A 337 -1.65 -6.36 9.41
N TYR A 338 -0.48 -6.98 9.25
CA TYR A 338 -0.21 -7.94 8.18
C TYR A 338 -0.18 -9.37 8.72
N SER A 339 -1.08 -10.21 8.21
CA SER A 339 -1.32 -11.58 8.70
C SER A 339 -0.65 -12.67 7.88
N PHE A 340 0.14 -12.31 6.85
CA PHE A 340 0.62 -13.22 5.80
C PHE A 340 -0.53 -14.05 5.22
N PRO A 341 -1.51 -13.41 4.56
CA PRO A 341 -2.68 -14.12 4.05
C PRO A 341 -2.25 -15.11 2.96
N GLU A 342 -3.00 -16.20 2.80
CA GLU A 342 -2.57 -17.32 1.95
C GLU A 342 -2.53 -16.96 0.47
N ASP A 343 -3.39 -16.04 0.07
CA ASP A 343 -3.56 -15.48 -1.27
C ASP A 343 -2.40 -14.54 -1.68
N ASP A 344 -1.63 -14.01 -0.73
CA ASP A 344 -0.45 -13.18 -0.97
C ASP A 344 0.81 -14.03 -1.21
N LEU A 345 0.73 -14.92 -2.20
CA LEU A 345 1.81 -15.85 -2.54
C LEU A 345 3.10 -15.11 -2.91
N GLN A 346 2.99 -13.97 -3.58
CA GLN A 346 4.13 -13.23 -4.08
C GLN A 346 4.94 -12.61 -2.93
N MET A 347 4.31 -11.81 -2.06
CA MET A 347 5.04 -11.20 -0.94
C MET A 347 5.54 -12.26 0.03
N ARG A 348 4.77 -13.34 0.25
CA ARG A 348 5.24 -14.49 1.02
C ARG A 348 6.50 -15.10 0.42
N ASN A 349 6.52 -15.37 -0.89
CA ASN A 349 7.70 -15.92 -1.57
C ASN A 349 8.89 -14.96 -1.49
N ILE A 350 8.66 -13.65 -1.69
CA ILE A 350 9.70 -12.62 -1.52
C ILE A 350 10.28 -12.67 -0.11
N MET A 351 9.43 -12.64 0.92
CA MET A 351 9.86 -12.66 2.31
C MET A 351 10.56 -13.96 2.68
N PHE A 352 10.04 -15.12 2.27
CA PHE A 352 10.73 -16.40 2.48
C PHE A 352 12.11 -16.38 1.82
N ASN A 353 12.23 -15.95 0.57
CA ASN A 353 13.51 -15.91 -0.13
C ASN A 353 14.50 -14.94 0.52
N VAL A 354 14.04 -13.78 0.98
CA VAL A 354 14.91 -12.78 1.63
C VAL A 354 15.33 -13.23 3.03
N PHE A 355 14.43 -13.81 3.81
CA PHE A 355 14.70 -14.17 5.20
C PHE A 355 15.34 -15.55 5.39
N SER A 356 15.48 -16.35 4.33
CA SER A 356 16.10 -17.68 4.38
C SER A 356 17.63 -17.68 4.26
N ASP A 357 18.29 -16.52 4.19
CA ASP A 357 19.75 -16.43 4.02
C ASP A 357 20.55 -16.66 5.32
N GLY A 358 19.87 -16.94 6.44
CA GLY A 358 20.47 -17.20 7.73
C GLY A 358 20.86 -15.95 8.53
N GLU A 359 20.63 -14.73 8.01
CA GLU A 359 20.88 -13.51 8.78
C GLU A 359 19.85 -13.33 9.91
N LYS A 360 20.34 -12.98 11.11
CA LYS A 360 19.49 -12.70 12.27
C LYS A 360 18.83 -11.33 12.14
N ARG A 361 17.57 -11.34 11.72
CA ARG A 361 16.73 -10.16 11.53
C ARG A 361 15.67 -10.07 12.61
N LYS A 362 15.45 -8.87 13.16
CA LYS A 362 14.44 -8.67 14.21
C LYS A 362 13.10 -8.26 13.60
N ALA A 363 12.03 -8.97 13.97
CA ALA A 363 10.67 -8.65 13.60
C ALA A 363 9.83 -8.23 14.82
N TYR A 364 9.07 -7.16 14.65
CA TYR A 364 8.20 -6.58 15.65
C TYR A 364 6.79 -6.55 15.08
N VAL A 365 5.91 -7.38 15.60
CA VAL A 365 4.59 -7.64 15.04
C VAL A 365 3.55 -6.94 15.87
N ILE A 366 2.72 -6.14 15.21
CA ILE A 366 1.65 -5.39 15.82
C ILE A 366 0.32 -5.80 15.18
N ASP A 367 -0.53 -6.41 15.99
CA ASP A 367 -1.86 -6.88 15.60
C ASP A 367 -2.85 -6.54 16.74
N TYR A 368 -4.13 -6.87 16.59
CA TYR A 368 -5.17 -6.63 17.59
C TYR A 368 -5.68 -7.95 18.16
N SER A 369 -5.70 -8.09 19.47
CA SER A 369 -6.46 -9.15 20.16
C SER A 369 -7.34 -8.55 21.25
N GLU A 370 -8.58 -9.01 21.33
CA GLU A 370 -9.52 -8.64 22.41
C GLU A 370 -9.02 -9.10 23.79
N ASN A 371 -8.16 -10.12 23.82
CA ASN A 371 -7.57 -10.66 25.05
C ASN A 371 -6.45 -9.76 25.59
N ASN A 372 -6.01 -8.74 24.84
CA ASN A 372 -4.94 -7.88 25.28
C ASN A 372 -5.42 -6.81 26.27
N LYS A 373 -4.78 -6.75 27.43
CA LYS A 373 -5.10 -5.82 28.52
C LYS A 373 -4.00 -4.78 28.77
N GLY A 374 -3.02 -4.62 27.88
CA GLY A 374 -1.98 -3.60 28.07
C GLY A 374 -1.08 -3.32 26.87
N ASN A 375 -0.21 -2.32 27.04
CA ASN A 375 0.75 -1.88 26.03
C ASN A 375 2.15 -2.43 26.27
N ARG A 376 2.42 -3.68 25.90
CA ARG A 376 3.80 -4.17 25.99
C ARG A 376 4.15 -5.11 24.86
N TRP A 377 5.46 -5.27 24.71
CA TRP A 377 6.02 -6.32 23.88
C TRP A 377 5.99 -7.64 24.64
N TYR A 378 5.57 -8.69 23.94
CA TYR A 378 5.54 -10.07 24.39
C TYR A 378 6.62 -10.85 23.65
N SER A 379 7.34 -11.71 24.37
CA SER A 379 8.12 -12.77 23.72
C SER A 379 7.17 -13.76 23.03
N GLU A 380 7.73 -14.60 22.17
CA GLU A 380 7.00 -15.70 21.54
C GLU A 380 6.27 -16.60 22.56
N GLU A 381 6.96 -16.96 23.63
CA GLU A 381 6.42 -17.87 24.66
C GLU A 381 5.27 -17.23 25.45
N GLU A 382 5.43 -15.95 25.82
CA GLU A 382 4.38 -15.20 26.49
C GLU A 382 3.16 -15.04 25.58
N ALA A 383 3.40 -14.68 24.31
CA ALA A 383 2.35 -14.45 23.33
C ALA A 383 1.49 -15.71 23.13
N ARG A 384 2.10 -16.90 23.02
CA ARG A 384 1.35 -18.17 22.88
C ARG A 384 0.50 -18.50 24.09
N LYS A 385 0.98 -18.21 25.29
CA LYS A 385 0.23 -18.50 26.53
C LYS A 385 -1.00 -17.63 26.66
N ILE A 386 -0.91 -16.37 26.23
CA ILE A 386 -1.95 -15.35 26.43
C ILE A 386 -2.92 -15.29 25.24
N PHE A 387 -2.40 -15.30 24.01
CA PHE A 387 -3.16 -14.99 22.78
C PHE A 387 -3.38 -16.24 21.92
N LYS A 388 -4.17 -17.19 22.45
CA LYS A 388 -4.52 -18.42 21.72
C LYS A 388 -5.23 -18.14 20.39
N ASP A 389 -6.01 -17.06 20.33
CA ASP A 389 -6.67 -16.57 19.12
C ASP A 389 -5.69 -16.12 18.02
N LYS A 390 -4.41 -15.93 18.37
CA LYS A 390 -3.35 -15.48 17.45
C LYS A 390 -2.30 -16.55 17.17
N GLU A 391 -2.55 -17.80 17.53
CA GLU A 391 -1.59 -18.89 17.38
C GLU A 391 -1.08 -19.03 15.93
N ILE A 392 -1.98 -18.94 14.94
CA ILE A 392 -1.60 -19.01 13.51
C ILE A 392 -0.65 -17.87 13.13
N LEU A 393 -0.94 -16.64 13.56
CA LEU A 393 -0.09 -15.48 13.30
C LEU A 393 1.29 -15.67 13.93
N ILE A 394 1.32 -16.06 15.21
CA ILE A 394 2.56 -16.32 15.95
C ILE A 394 3.39 -17.40 15.24
N ASN A 395 2.77 -18.50 14.81
CA ASN A 395 3.43 -19.57 14.06
C ASN A 395 4.07 -19.05 12.77
N LYS A 396 3.37 -18.23 11.99
CA LYS A 396 3.90 -17.70 10.73
C LYS A 396 5.14 -16.83 10.95
N TYR A 397 5.07 -15.84 11.85
CA TYR A 397 6.22 -14.96 12.10
C TYR A 397 7.41 -15.71 12.73
N THR A 398 7.14 -16.62 13.65
CA THR A 398 8.21 -17.38 14.34
C THR A 398 8.85 -18.42 13.42
N GLY A 399 8.10 -18.99 12.48
CA GLY A 399 8.65 -19.84 11.43
C GLY A 399 9.57 -19.09 10.45
N ILE A 400 9.31 -17.80 10.22
CA ILE A 400 10.10 -16.97 9.30
C ILE A 400 11.36 -16.40 9.97
N PHE A 401 11.21 -15.83 11.17
CA PHE A 401 12.28 -15.06 11.82
C PHE A 401 12.99 -15.81 12.97
N GLY A 402 12.43 -16.93 13.45
CA GLY A 402 12.90 -17.61 14.65
C GLY A 402 12.31 -17.00 15.93
N LYS A 403 12.16 -17.82 16.98
CA LYS A 403 11.42 -17.45 18.20
C LYS A 403 12.09 -16.29 18.96
N GLU A 404 13.41 -16.24 18.96
CA GLU A 404 14.22 -15.26 19.68
C GLU A 404 14.30 -13.90 18.97
N ASN A 405 13.93 -13.84 17.68
CA ASN A 405 14.01 -12.62 16.88
C ASN A 405 12.65 -11.97 16.62
N VAL A 406 11.56 -12.51 17.20
CA VAL A 406 10.21 -11.94 17.06
C VAL A 406 9.70 -11.45 18.39
N LYS A 407 9.10 -10.26 18.38
CA LYS A 407 8.29 -9.74 19.48
C LYS A 407 6.92 -9.33 18.98
N PHE A 408 5.93 -9.52 19.83
CA PHE A 408 4.53 -9.24 19.50
C PHE A 408 3.97 -8.14 20.37
N ASN A 409 3.09 -7.32 19.82
CA ASN A 409 2.22 -6.42 20.58
C ASN A 409 0.80 -6.56 20.01
N PHE A 410 -0.15 -6.91 20.87
CA PHE A 410 -1.53 -7.20 20.47
C PHE A 410 -2.53 -6.10 20.84
N SER A 411 -2.05 -4.88 21.12
CA SER A 411 -2.91 -3.74 21.49
C SER A 411 -3.79 -3.25 20.32
N GLY A 412 -3.50 -3.67 19.09
CA GLY A 412 -4.07 -3.16 17.85
C GLY A 412 -3.18 -2.10 17.21
N GLY A 413 -3.41 -1.79 15.93
CA GLY A 413 -2.68 -0.73 15.23
C GLY A 413 -3.08 0.67 15.71
N LEU A 414 -4.40 0.92 15.79
CA LEU A 414 -4.95 2.27 16.00
C LEU A 414 -5.68 2.48 17.34
N LYS A 415 -6.55 1.57 17.79
CA LYS A 415 -7.20 1.72 19.13
C LYS A 415 -6.16 1.74 20.26
N ALA A 416 -5.10 0.96 20.09
CA ALA A 416 -3.84 1.05 20.82
C ALA A 416 -3.27 2.48 20.89
N PHE A 417 -3.02 3.07 19.71
CA PHE A 417 -2.42 4.40 19.52
C PHE A 417 -3.19 5.49 20.29
N LEU A 418 -4.50 5.30 20.47
CA LEU A 418 -5.45 6.32 20.92
C LEU A 418 -5.88 6.17 22.39
N ALA A 419 -5.80 4.97 22.97
CA ALA A 419 -6.20 4.76 24.36
C ALA A 419 -5.12 5.18 25.39
N GLY A 420 -3.97 5.71 24.95
CA GLY A 420 -2.81 5.96 25.83
C GLY A 420 -2.12 4.67 26.32
N GLU A 421 -2.61 3.51 25.88
CA GLU A 421 -2.15 2.17 26.23
C GLU A 421 -1.75 1.36 24.98
N GLY A 422 -1.17 1.98 23.95
CA GLY A 422 -0.77 1.28 22.71
C GLY A 422 0.09 2.10 21.74
N ILE A 423 1.01 1.45 21.00
CA ILE A 423 2.01 1.99 20.03
C ILE A 423 2.23 3.52 20.01
N SER A 424 2.95 4.07 20.99
CA SER A 424 3.33 5.48 20.93
C SER A 424 4.44 5.75 19.89
N CYS A 425 4.66 7.01 19.50
CA CYS A 425 5.91 7.38 18.81
C CYS A 425 7.13 6.84 19.57
N GLU A 426 7.06 6.82 20.91
CA GLU A 426 8.06 6.21 21.78
C GLU A 426 8.21 4.71 21.49
N MET A 427 7.14 3.93 21.38
CA MET A 427 7.23 2.50 21.05
C MET A 427 7.86 2.24 19.68
N ILE A 428 7.49 3.02 18.65
CA ILE A 428 8.16 2.95 17.34
C ILE A 428 9.64 3.33 17.51
N ASN A 429 9.93 4.42 18.21
CA ASN A 429 11.31 4.87 18.45
C ASN A 429 12.14 3.85 19.25
N GLU A 430 11.56 3.14 20.21
CA GLU A 430 12.22 2.08 20.96
C GLU A 430 12.65 0.94 20.04
N VAL A 431 11.76 0.53 19.12
CA VAL A 431 12.08 -0.48 18.11
C VAL A 431 13.17 0.01 17.17
N LEU A 432 13.01 1.22 16.64
CA LEU A 432 13.98 1.82 15.70
C LEU A 432 15.35 2.03 16.35
N LYS A 433 15.40 2.31 17.65
CA LYS A 433 16.64 2.43 18.44
C LYS A 433 17.17 1.09 18.96
N GLY A 434 16.47 -0.01 18.73
CA GLY A 434 16.85 -1.34 19.19
C GLY A 434 16.87 -1.49 20.71
N LYS A 435 16.05 -0.70 21.43
CA LYS A 435 15.93 -0.74 22.89
C LYS A 435 15.12 -1.93 23.40
N ILE A 436 14.42 -2.63 22.49
CA ILE A 436 13.57 -3.78 22.76
C ILE A 436 14.25 -5.06 22.28
#